data_AF-A0A2E9D4S4-F1
#
_entry.id   AF-A0A2E9D4S4-F1
#
_cell.length_a   1.000
_cell.length_b   1.000
_cell.length_c   1.000
_cell.angle_alpha   90.00
_cell.angle_beta   90.00
_cell.angle_gamma   90.00
#
_symmetry.space_group_name_H-M   'P 1'
#
loop_
_entity.id
_entity.type
_entity.pdbx_description
1 polymer ?
#
loop_
_entity_poly.entity_id
_entity_poly.type
_entity_poly.pdbx_seq_one_letter_code
_entity_poly.pdbx_strand_id
1 'polypeptide(L)'
;MSNKRRMRNAAGMTLVEMLVALVILSLGMYANLRMLTESIASLNTAGQQQRAASAIRDLAEIARGIPGETLRGDIRVTGASCTSNVCDPEELFGHVFHSWSTALARTLPGGQGQLQIVERSGIDLLQLSVSWEAPGNEVLRRVAYIPLPAGTDGR
;
A
#
# COMPACT_ATOMS: atom_id res chain seq x y z
N MET A 1 3.92 -75.65 -18.64
CA MET A 1 3.88 -74.18 -18.86
C MET A 1 5.00 -73.56 -18.04
N SER A 2 6.12 -73.17 -18.68
CA SER A 2 7.32 -72.65 -17.98
C SER A 2 7.30 -71.13 -17.96
N ASN A 3 7.17 -70.54 -16.78
CA ASN A 3 7.05 -69.10 -16.58
C ASN A 3 8.45 -68.46 -16.45
N LYS A 4 8.98 -67.92 -17.56
CA LYS A 4 10.24 -67.15 -17.56
C LYS A 4 10.02 -65.82 -16.84
N ARG A 5 10.40 -65.75 -15.55
CA ARG A 5 10.60 -64.46 -14.86
C ARG A 5 11.77 -63.72 -15.53
N ARG A 6 11.45 -62.68 -16.31
CA ARG A 6 12.45 -61.70 -16.76
C ARG A 6 12.94 -60.95 -15.52
N MET A 7 14.17 -61.22 -15.09
CA MET A 7 14.86 -60.34 -14.14
C MET A 7 15.06 -58.99 -14.83
N ARG A 8 14.43 -57.94 -14.32
CA ARG A 8 14.72 -56.55 -14.72
C ARG A 8 16.12 -56.25 -14.18
N ASN A 9 17.07 -56.00 -15.08
CA ASN A 9 18.38 -55.50 -14.70
C ASN A 9 18.18 -54.13 -14.03
N ALA A 10 18.42 -54.06 -12.73
CA ALA A 10 18.53 -52.80 -12.02
C ALA A 10 19.83 -52.14 -12.49
N ALA A 11 19.73 -51.16 -13.39
CA ALA A 11 20.86 -50.33 -13.77
C ALA A 11 21.24 -49.49 -12.54
N GLY A 12 22.41 -49.73 -11.97
CA GLY A 12 22.97 -48.87 -10.92
C GLY A 12 23.33 -47.51 -11.52
N MET A 13 23.04 -46.44 -10.79
CA MET A 13 23.45 -45.09 -11.18
C MET A 13 24.97 -44.96 -11.07
N THR A 14 25.59 -44.38 -12.10
CA THR A 14 27.04 -44.13 -12.06
C THR A 14 27.36 -42.91 -11.20
N LEU A 15 28.56 -42.87 -10.62
CA LEU A 15 29.01 -41.72 -9.82
C LEU A 15 29.01 -40.42 -10.66
N VAL A 16 29.41 -40.53 -11.93
CA VAL A 16 29.43 -39.40 -12.87
C VAL A 16 28.02 -38.90 -13.17
N GLU A 17 27.05 -39.80 -13.33
CA GLU A 17 25.64 -39.44 -13.56
C GLU A 17 25.04 -38.67 -12.39
N MET A 18 25.34 -39.08 -11.15
CA MET A 18 24.93 -38.32 -9.97
C MET A 18 25.59 -36.95 -9.90
N LEU A 19 26.87 -36.86 -10.26
CA LEU A 19 27.60 -35.59 -10.26
C LEU A 19 26.99 -34.61 -11.28
N VAL A 20 26.66 -35.10 -12.48
CA VAL A 20 25.97 -34.30 -13.51
C VAL A 20 24.56 -33.91 -13.05
N ALA A 21 23.81 -34.83 -12.44
CA ALA A 21 22.47 -34.55 -11.92
C ALA A 21 22.49 -33.45 -10.83
N LEU A 22 23.47 -33.50 -9.92
CA LEU A 22 23.65 -32.47 -8.89
C LEU A 22 24.02 -31.11 -9.50
N VAL A 23 24.87 -31.09 -10.52
CA VAL A 23 25.20 -29.85 -11.24
C VAL A 23 23.96 -29.26 -11.89
N ILE A 24 23.18 -30.04 -12.63
CA ILE A 24 21.95 -29.57 -13.27
C ILE A 24 20.95 -29.07 -12.24
N LEU A 25 20.77 -29.79 -11.13
CA LEU A 25 19.89 -29.39 -10.03
C LEU A 25 20.33 -28.06 -9.41
N SER A 26 21.64 -27.89 -9.17
CA SER A 26 22.19 -26.65 -8.60
C SER A 26 21.96 -25.44 -9.51
N LEU A 27 22.15 -25.60 -10.83
CA LEU A 27 21.88 -24.56 -11.83
C LEU A 27 20.38 -24.23 -11.90
N GLY A 28 19.52 -25.25 -11.84
CA GLY A 28 18.07 -25.07 -11.79
C GLY A 28 17.62 -24.29 -10.55
N MET A 29 18.19 -24.59 -9.38
CA MET A 29 17.84 -23.87 -8.15
C MET A 29 18.36 -22.43 -8.15
N TYR A 30 19.56 -22.19 -8.69
CA TYR A 30 20.10 -20.84 -8.87
C TYR A 30 19.20 -19.97 -9.77
N ALA A 31 18.72 -20.53 -10.88
CA ALA A 31 17.80 -19.83 -11.77
C ALA A 31 16.48 -19.45 -11.07
N ASN A 32 15.93 -20.33 -10.23
CA ASN A 32 14.72 -20.04 -9.45
C ASN A 32 14.95 -18.94 -8.41
N LEU A 33 16.08 -18.95 -7.71
CA LEU A 33 16.39 -17.94 -6.70
C LEU A 33 16.40 -16.53 -7.29
N ARG A 34 16.96 -16.36 -8.50
CA ARG A 34 16.93 -15.07 -9.19
C ARG A 34 15.51 -14.56 -9.39
N MET A 35 14.61 -15.39 -9.92
CA MET A 35 13.21 -15.00 -10.14
C MET A 35 12.48 -14.68 -8.83
N LEU A 36 12.78 -15.42 -7.75
CA LEU A 36 12.19 -15.17 -6.43
C LEU A 36 12.60 -13.79 -5.89
N THR A 37 13.85 -13.36 -6.07
CA THR A 37 14.30 -12.04 -5.59
C THR A 37 13.59 -10.88 -6.29
N GLU A 38 13.42 -10.97 -7.62
CA GLU A 38 12.66 -9.98 -8.38
C GLU A 38 11.19 -9.97 -7.98
N SER A 39 10.61 -11.15 -7.72
CA SER A 39 9.23 -11.28 -7.25
C SER A 39 9.01 -10.63 -5.88
N ILE A 40 9.94 -10.80 -4.94
CA ILE A 40 9.85 -10.18 -3.61
C ILE A 40 9.89 -8.65 -3.71
N ALA A 41 10.77 -8.10 -4.55
CA ALA A 41 10.83 -6.66 -4.77
C ALA A 41 9.50 -6.12 -5.32
N SER A 42 8.91 -6.82 -6.29
CA SER A 42 7.59 -6.48 -6.86
C SER A 42 6.45 -6.58 -5.82
N LEU A 43 6.47 -7.61 -4.97
CA LEU A 43 5.47 -7.76 -3.90
C LEU A 43 5.56 -6.63 -2.87
N ASN A 44 6.77 -6.19 -2.53
CA ASN A 44 6.98 -5.08 -1.62
C ASN A 44 6.41 -3.76 -2.16
N THR A 45 6.66 -3.45 -3.44
CA THR A 45 6.14 -2.22 -4.07
C THR A 45 4.62 -2.27 -4.21
N ALA A 46 4.05 -3.41 -4.64
CA ALA A 46 2.61 -3.61 -4.68
C ALA A 46 1.96 -3.48 -3.28
N GLY A 47 2.63 -4.00 -2.25
CA GLY A 47 2.21 -3.88 -0.86
C GLY A 47 2.16 -2.43 -0.39
N GLN A 48 3.18 -1.63 -0.69
CA GLN A 48 3.20 -0.19 -0.37
C GLN A 48 2.07 0.56 -1.10
N GLN A 49 1.88 0.30 -2.39
CA GLN A 49 0.79 0.88 -3.18
C GLN A 49 -0.59 0.58 -2.58
N GLN A 50 -0.79 -0.65 -2.11
CA GLN A 50 -2.04 -1.05 -1.48
C GLN A 50 -2.24 -0.40 -0.10
N ARG A 51 -1.19 -0.27 0.71
CA ARG A 51 -1.25 0.47 1.99
C ARG A 51 -1.60 1.93 1.78
N ALA A 52 -0.97 2.61 0.82
CA ALA A 52 -1.31 3.98 0.45
C ALA A 52 -2.77 4.10 -0.05
N ALA A 53 -3.24 3.12 -0.83
CA ALA A 53 -4.63 3.07 -1.29
C ALA A 53 -5.63 2.98 -0.14
N SER A 54 -5.37 2.07 0.81
CA SER A 54 -6.24 1.89 1.97
C SER A 54 -6.21 3.11 2.87
N ALA A 55 -5.03 3.67 3.17
CA ALA A 55 -4.91 4.88 3.96
C ALA A 55 -5.71 6.05 3.36
N ILE A 56 -5.68 6.24 2.04
CA ILE A 56 -6.49 7.26 1.37
C ILE A 56 -7.99 6.96 1.51
N ARG A 57 -8.41 5.70 1.30
CA ARG A 57 -9.82 5.31 1.41
C ARG A 57 -10.36 5.52 2.83
N ASP A 58 -9.59 5.16 3.85
CA ASP A 58 -10.00 5.27 5.24
C ASP A 58 -10.26 6.74 5.62
N LEU A 59 -9.33 7.64 5.27
CA LEU A 59 -9.51 9.07 5.53
C LEU A 59 -10.59 9.69 4.64
N ALA A 60 -10.72 9.23 3.39
CA ALA A 60 -11.77 9.70 2.48
C ALA A 60 -13.17 9.36 3.01
N GLU A 61 -13.35 8.19 3.61
CA GLU A 61 -14.61 7.77 4.20
C GLU A 61 -14.96 8.63 5.42
N ILE A 62 -13.97 8.92 6.26
CA ILE A 62 -14.17 9.86 7.38
C ILE A 62 -14.54 11.25 6.86
N ALA A 63 -13.82 11.75 5.86
CA ALA A 63 -14.08 13.08 5.28
C ALA A 63 -15.50 13.19 4.70
N ARG A 64 -16.07 12.13 4.13
CA ARG A 64 -17.47 12.11 3.66
C ARG A 64 -18.49 12.31 4.79
N GLY A 65 -18.14 11.93 6.03
CA GLY A 65 -18.97 12.12 7.21
C GLY A 65 -18.85 13.52 7.83
N ILE A 66 -17.94 14.36 7.35
CA ILE A 66 -17.71 15.72 7.86
C ILE A 66 -18.44 16.74 6.99
N PRO A 67 -19.10 17.75 7.59
CA PRO A 67 -19.71 18.84 6.83
C PRO A 67 -18.70 19.51 5.88
N GLY A 68 -19.13 19.77 4.63
CA GLY A 68 -18.25 20.36 3.62
C GLY A 68 -17.69 21.74 4.00
N GLU A 69 -18.42 22.51 4.81
CA GLU A 69 -17.98 23.80 5.35
C GLU A 69 -16.76 23.66 6.27
N THR A 70 -16.74 22.62 7.12
CA THR A 70 -15.60 22.30 7.99
C THR A 70 -14.38 21.93 7.16
N LEU A 71 -14.56 21.23 6.04
CA LEU A 71 -13.46 20.83 5.15
C LEU A 71 -12.94 22.00 4.29
N ARG A 72 -13.79 23.00 4.00
CA ARG A 72 -13.40 24.25 3.33
C ARG A 72 -12.67 25.23 4.27
N GLY A 73 -12.89 25.09 5.58
CA GLY A 73 -12.16 25.84 6.59
C GLY A 73 -10.67 25.49 6.63
N ASP A 74 -9.89 26.29 7.36
CA ASP A 74 -8.47 26.03 7.57
C ASP A 74 -8.30 24.90 8.58
N ILE A 75 -8.18 23.66 8.11
CA ILE A 75 -8.06 22.47 8.97
C ILE A 75 -6.80 22.61 9.82
N ARG A 76 -6.98 23.02 11.09
CA ARG A 76 -5.87 23.11 12.04
C ARG A 76 -5.46 21.70 12.46
N VAL A 77 -4.33 21.24 11.96
CA VAL A 77 -3.75 19.96 12.38
C VAL A 77 -3.36 20.07 13.86
N THR A 78 -4.10 19.36 14.72
CA THR A 78 -3.90 19.38 16.17
C THR A 78 -3.60 17.97 16.67
N GLY A 79 -2.60 17.86 17.56
CA GLY A 79 -2.34 16.63 18.30
C GLY A 79 -3.19 16.49 19.57
N ALA A 80 -4.04 17.47 19.88
CA ALA A 80 -4.88 17.45 21.07
C ALA A 80 -5.92 16.32 20.99
N SER A 81 -6.00 15.50 22.04
CA SER A 81 -6.87 14.34 22.03
C SER A 81 -8.34 14.72 22.21
N CYS A 82 -9.16 14.42 21.21
CA CYS A 82 -10.62 14.49 21.26
C CYS A 82 -11.26 13.32 22.05
N THR A 83 -10.45 12.51 22.76
CA THR A 83 -10.96 11.40 23.60
C THR A 83 -11.33 11.85 25.02
N SER A 84 -10.75 12.95 25.49
CA SER A 84 -10.93 13.47 26.86
C SER A 84 -11.50 14.89 26.89
N ASN A 85 -11.64 15.54 25.73
CA ASN A 85 -12.17 16.89 25.58
C ASN A 85 -13.32 16.89 24.56
N VAL A 86 -14.26 17.82 24.72
CA VAL A 86 -15.24 18.13 23.67
C VAL A 86 -14.49 18.85 22.56
N CYS A 87 -14.51 18.28 21.35
CA CYS A 87 -13.92 18.88 20.16
C CYS A 87 -15.02 19.39 19.24
N ASP A 88 -14.81 20.58 18.69
CA ASP A 88 -15.60 21.04 17.55
C ASP A 88 -15.26 20.22 16.29
N PRO A 89 -16.13 20.19 15.26
CA PRO A 89 -15.92 19.38 14.06
C PRO A 89 -14.57 19.60 13.36
N GLU A 90 -14.07 20.85 13.38
CA GLU A 90 -12.77 21.22 12.81
C GLU A 90 -11.61 20.60 13.60
N GLU A 91 -11.66 20.67 14.93
CA GLU A 91 -10.64 20.11 15.82
C GLU A 91 -10.63 18.57 15.76
N LEU A 92 -11.83 17.97 15.68
CA LEU A 92 -11.98 16.53 15.51
C LEU A 92 -11.32 16.05 14.22
N PHE A 93 -11.60 16.72 13.10
CA PHE A 93 -11.00 16.35 11.81
C PHE A 93 -9.49 16.61 11.81
N GLY A 94 -9.03 17.70 12.42
CA GLY A 94 -7.61 18.00 12.61
C GLY A 94 -6.88 16.90 13.41
N HIS A 95 -7.47 16.40 14.50
CA HIS A 95 -6.94 15.29 15.29
C HIS A 95 -6.94 13.96 14.52
N VAL A 96 -8.01 13.66 13.79
CA VAL A 96 -8.07 12.48 12.91
C VAL A 96 -6.97 12.54 11.86
N PHE A 97 -6.80 13.69 11.20
CA PHE A 97 -5.76 13.88 10.20
C PHE A 97 -4.35 13.76 10.79
N HIS A 98 -4.11 14.30 11.99
CA HIS A 98 -2.86 14.14 12.71
C HIS A 98 -2.56 12.66 13.04
N SER A 99 -3.56 11.94 13.53
CA SER A 99 -3.43 10.52 13.87
C SER A 99 -3.17 9.68 12.61
N TRP A 100 -3.91 9.96 11.54
CA TRP A 100 -3.76 9.32 10.24
C TRP A 100 -2.38 9.58 9.62
N SER A 101 -1.90 10.83 9.61
CA SER A 101 -0.57 11.18 9.08
C SER A 101 0.56 10.55 9.90
N THR A 102 0.39 10.46 11.22
CA THR A 102 1.32 9.73 12.11
C THR A 102 1.35 8.24 11.80
N ALA A 103 0.18 7.62 11.57
CA ALA A 103 0.10 6.21 11.17
C ALA A 103 0.70 5.98 9.78
N LEU A 104 0.51 6.92 8.86
CA LEU A 104 1.06 6.88 7.51
C LEU A 104 2.60 6.88 7.52
N ALA A 105 3.21 7.78 8.29
CA ALA A 105 4.66 7.86 8.46
C ALA A 105 5.27 6.58 9.08
N ARG A 106 4.49 5.80 9.84
CA ARG A 106 4.93 4.51 10.40
C ARG A 106 4.74 3.33 9.45
N THR A 107 3.82 3.42 8.49
CA THR A 107 3.42 2.30 7.62
C THR A 107 4.10 2.32 6.25
N LEU A 108 4.47 3.52 5.78
CA LEU A 108 5.15 3.76 4.52
C LEU A 108 6.51 4.44 4.77
N PRO A 109 7.58 4.06 4.04
CA PRO A 109 8.86 4.75 4.12
C PRO A 109 8.72 6.22 3.70
N GLY A 110 9.10 7.16 4.57
CA GLY A 110 8.95 8.59 4.29
C GLY A 110 7.49 9.02 4.04
N GLY A 111 6.52 8.27 4.57
CA GLY A 111 5.09 8.49 4.31
C GLY A 111 4.62 9.87 4.74
N GLN A 112 4.09 10.65 3.79
CA GLN A 112 3.53 11.98 4.02
C GLN A 112 2.13 12.07 3.42
N GLY A 113 1.27 12.82 4.09
CA GLY A 113 -0.11 13.01 3.68
C GLY A 113 -0.45 14.50 3.61
N GLN A 114 -1.24 14.88 2.61
CA GLN A 114 -1.62 16.27 2.37
C GLN A 114 -3.08 16.36 1.93
N LEU A 115 -3.76 17.39 2.45
CA LEU A 115 -5.10 17.79 2.06
C LEU A 115 -5.06 19.15 1.38
N GLN A 116 -5.83 19.30 0.31
CA GLN A 116 -6.03 20.57 -0.39
C GLN A 116 -7.46 20.63 -0.92
N ILE A 117 -8.06 21.82 -0.92
CA ILE A 117 -9.30 22.07 -1.65
C ILE A 117 -8.92 22.52 -3.05
N VAL A 118 -9.47 21.85 -4.07
CA VAL A 118 -9.23 22.19 -5.47
C VAL A 118 -10.56 22.35 -6.18
N GLU A 119 -10.66 23.37 -7.02
CA GLU A 119 -11.81 23.53 -7.91
C GLU A 119 -11.57 22.74 -9.20
N ARG A 120 -12.54 21.91 -9.62
CA ARG A 120 -12.56 21.33 -10.96
C ARG A 120 -13.95 21.44 -11.55
N SER A 121 -14.03 22.07 -12.72
CA SER A 121 -15.29 22.23 -13.46
C SER A 121 -16.40 22.92 -12.65
N GLY A 122 -16.03 23.92 -11.82
CA GLY A 122 -16.97 24.66 -10.97
C GLY A 122 -17.46 23.91 -9.73
N ILE A 123 -16.81 22.80 -9.35
CA ILE A 123 -17.11 22.02 -8.15
C ILE A 123 -15.86 21.97 -7.27
N ASP A 124 -16.03 22.29 -5.99
CA ASP A 124 -14.98 22.11 -4.99
C ASP A 124 -14.79 20.62 -4.68
N LEU A 125 -13.55 20.18 -4.76
CA LEU A 125 -13.13 18.83 -4.44
C LEU A 125 -12.10 18.88 -3.32
N LEU A 126 -12.24 18.00 -2.33
CA LEU A 126 -11.16 17.71 -1.40
C LEU A 126 -10.17 16.77 -2.10
N GLN A 127 -8.98 17.29 -2.40
CA GLN A 127 -7.84 16.52 -2.86
C GLN A 127 -7.08 15.96 -1.66
N LEU A 128 -7.11 14.63 -1.52
CA LEU A 128 -6.27 13.90 -0.58
C LEU A 128 -5.10 13.28 -1.34
N SER A 129 -3.88 13.52 -0.85
CA SER A 129 -2.68 12.89 -1.42
C SER A 129 -1.79 12.25 -0.38
N VAL A 130 -1.22 11.12 -0.76
CA VAL A 130 -0.23 10.35 0.01
C VAL A 130 1.02 10.22 -0.84
N SER A 131 2.17 10.54 -0.29
CA SER A 131 3.47 10.32 -0.92
C SER A 131 4.37 9.46 -0.03
N TRP A 132 5.23 8.66 -0.64
CA TRP A 132 6.19 7.81 0.06
C TRP A 132 7.41 7.53 -0.81
N GLU A 133 8.49 7.11 -0.16
CA GLU A 133 9.73 6.72 -0.82
C GLU A 133 9.66 5.26 -1.26
N ALA A 134 9.93 5.04 -2.54
CA ALA A 134 10.08 3.73 -3.15
C ALA A 134 11.57 3.33 -3.25
N PRO A 135 11.86 2.04 -3.47
CA PRO A 135 13.24 1.61 -3.72
C PRO A 135 13.88 2.42 -4.85
N GLY A 136 15.12 2.89 -4.65
CA GLY A 136 15.82 3.73 -5.62
C GLY A 136 15.63 5.23 -5.44
N ASN A 137 15.16 5.69 -4.27
CA ASN A 137 14.93 7.10 -3.93
C ASN A 137 13.89 7.80 -4.82
N GLU A 138 13.00 7.03 -5.42
CA GLU A 138 11.85 7.56 -6.15
C GLU A 138 10.74 7.93 -5.17
N VAL A 139 10.15 9.12 -5.30
CA VAL A 139 8.99 9.52 -4.50
C VAL A 139 7.73 9.21 -5.28
N LEU A 140 6.99 8.20 -4.83
CA LEU A 140 5.69 7.86 -5.39
C LEU A 140 4.60 8.69 -4.73
N ARG A 141 3.57 9.04 -5.50
CA ARG A 141 2.42 9.79 -5.01
C ARG A 141 1.12 9.17 -5.49
N ARG A 142 0.16 9.07 -4.58
CA ARG A 142 -1.23 8.69 -4.87
C ARG A 142 -2.16 9.83 -4.47
N VAL A 143 -3.16 10.09 -5.32
CA VAL A 143 -4.11 11.18 -5.14
C VAL A 143 -5.53 10.64 -5.29
N ALA A 144 -6.44 11.12 -4.45
CA ALA A 144 -7.88 10.94 -4.60
C ALA A 144 -8.58 12.30 -4.52
N TYR A 145 -9.73 12.39 -5.19
CA TYR A 145 -10.59 13.55 -5.16
C TYR A 145 -11.93 13.13 -4.57
N ILE A 146 -12.42 13.89 -3.60
CA ILE A 146 -13.68 13.65 -2.93
C ILE A 146 -14.57 14.87 -3.21
N PRO A 147 -15.75 14.69 -3.83
CA PRO A 147 -16.66 15.79 -4.03
C PRO A 147 -17.13 16.31 -2.67
N LEU A 148 -16.98 17.61 -2.46
CA LEU A 148 -17.57 18.25 -1.28
C LEU A 148 -19.05 18.46 -1.56
N PRO A 149 -19.95 18.18 -0.60
CA PRO A 149 -21.33 18.58 -0.75
C PRO A 149 -21.36 20.11 -0.95
N ALA A 150 -22.16 20.57 -1.92
CA ALA A 150 -22.37 21.99 -2.09
C ALA A 150 -22.85 22.55 -0.75
N GLY A 151 -22.08 23.48 -0.18
CA GLY A 151 -22.50 24.20 1.02
C GLY A 151 -23.93 24.68 0.81
N THR A 152 -24.80 24.41 1.76
CA THR A 152 -26.15 24.96 1.76
C THR A 152 -26.01 26.46 1.94
N ASP A 153 -25.84 27.18 0.82
CA ASP A 153 -25.97 28.63 0.78
C ASP A 153 -27.36 28.92 1.34
N GLY A 154 -27.40 29.42 2.58
CA GLY A 154 -28.60 29.93 3.22
C GLY A 154 -29.04 31.23 2.53
N ARG A 155 -29.47 31.10 1.27
CA ARG A 155 -30.28 32.07 0.56
C ARG A 155 -31.73 31.61 0.53
#